data_AF-A0A7V6UA73-F1
#
_entry.id   AF-A0A7V6UA73-F1
#
_cell.length_a   1.000
_cell.length_b   1.000
_cell.length_c   1.000
_cell.angle_alpha   90.00
_cell.angle_beta   90.00
_cell.angle_gamma   90.00
#
_symmetry.space_group_name_H-M   'P 1'
#
loop_
_entity.id
_entity.type
_entity.pdbx_description
1 polymer ?
#
loop_
_entity_poly.entity_id
_entity_poly.type
_entity_poly.pdbx_seq_one_letter_code
_entity_poly.pdbx_strand_id
1 'polypeptide(L)'
;AVDVGLAIGLLADLYSITGDPKWLEGGLKLGEMSLSVYLDKDLPRGASNIDWYESQMLPGTLLYSLARLALLDIYGIDCGMDADYTYR
;
A
#
# COMPACT_ATOMS: atom_id res chain seq x y z
N ALA A 1 -15.22 4.81 -2.21
CA ALA A 1 -14.04 5.33 -1.49
C ALA A 1 -12.81 4.87 -2.27
N VAL A 2 -11.74 5.68 -2.35
CA VAL A 2 -10.48 5.25 -2.99
C VAL A 2 -9.82 4.19 -2.10
N ASP A 3 -9.35 3.10 -2.70
CA ASP A 3 -8.59 2.05 -2.02
C ASP A 3 -7.29 2.65 -1.42
N VAL A 4 -7.07 2.47 -0.13
CA VAL A 4 -5.94 3.08 0.57
C VAL A 4 -4.60 2.49 0.14
N GLY A 5 -4.58 1.21 -0.27
CA GLY A 5 -3.40 0.56 -0.85
C GLY A 5 -3.01 1.20 -2.19
N LEU A 6 -3.98 1.58 -3.03
CA LEU A 6 -3.72 2.35 -4.25
C LEU A 6 -3.17 3.75 -3.95
N ALA A 7 -3.73 4.43 -2.94
CA ALA A 7 -3.26 5.76 -2.55
C ALA A 7 -1.82 5.75 -2.02
N ILE A 8 -1.48 4.75 -1.20
CA ILE A 8 -0.10 4.55 -0.70
C ILE A 8 0.83 4.20 -1.86
N GLY A 9 0.41 3.30 -2.77
CA GLY A 9 1.18 2.94 -3.95
C GLY A 9 1.51 4.14 -4.85
N LEU A 10 0.53 5.02 -5.08
CA LEU A 10 0.73 6.25 -5.84
C LEU A 10 1.75 7.18 -5.20
N LEU A 11 1.74 7.32 -3.87
CA LEU A 11 2.71 8.15 -3.15
C LEU A 11 4.13 7.59 -3.26
N ALA A 12 4.28 6.26 -3.21
CA ALA A 12 5.55 5.61 -3.48
C ALA A 12 6.03 5.87 -4.92
N ASP A 13 5.15 5.75 -5.92
CA ASP A 13 5.49 6.04 -7.32
C ASP A 13 5.93 7.49 -7.53
N LEU A 14 5.21 8.45 -6.94
CA LEU A 14 5.55 9.85 -7.00
C LEU A 14 6.92 10.12 -6.37
N TYR A 15 7.24 9.46 -5.25
CA TYR A 15 8.57 9.54 -4.67
C TYR A 15 9.63 8.97 -5.61
N SER A 16 9.44 7.76 -6.14
CA SER A 16 10.40 7.12 -7.04
C SER A 16 10.67 7.94 -8.32
N ILE A 17 9.65 8.60 -8.86
CA ILE A 17 9.77 9.43 -10.07
C ILE A 17 10.43 10.77 -9.78
N THR A 18 10.12 11.40 -8.65
CA THR A 18 10.48 12.81 -8.40
C THR A 18 11.62 13.00 -7.41
N GLY A 19 11.89 12.02 -6.55
CA GLY A 19 12.80 12.12 -5.41
C GLY A 19 12.35 13.09 -4.31
N ASP A 20 11.13 13.67 -4.40
CA ASP A 20 10.65 14.66 -3.43
C ASP A 20 10.17 13.97 -2.14
N PRO A 21 10.84 14.19 -0.99
CA PRO A 21 10.58 13.45 0.25
C PRO A 21 9.17 13.62 0.80
N LYS A 22 8.44 14.68 0.43
CA LYS A 22 7.06 14.88 0.89
C LYS A 22 6.13 13.74 0.51
N TRP A 23 6.42 13.04 -0.61
CA TRP A 23 5.62 11.92 -1.08
C TRP A 23 5.86 10.68 -0.23
N LEU A 24 7.12 10.42 0.11
CA LEU A 24 7.50 9.34 1.03
C LEU A 24 6.89 9.57 2.42
N GLU A 25 7.06 10.78 2.98
CA GLU A 25 6.50 11.16 4.27
C GLU A 25 4.97 11.04 4.30
N GLY A 26 4.31 11.50 3.23
CA GLY A 26 2.86 11.36 3.07
C GLY A 26 2.41 9.90 3.01
N GLY A 27 3.15 9.06 2.30
CA GLY A 27 2.91 7.62 2.21
C GLY A 27 3.04 6.94 3.57
N LEU A 28 4.09 7.24 4.32
CA LEU A 28 4.35 6.66 5.65
C LEU A 28 3.22 7.00 6.63
N LYS A 29 2.85 8.28 6.69
CA LYS A 29 1.75 8.74 7.54
C LYS A 29 0.42 8.07 7.19
N LEU A 30 0.11 7.96 5.90
CA LEU A 30 -1.11 7.28 5.45
C LEU A 30 -1.07 5.77 5.78
N GLY A 31 0.09 5.14 5.61
CA GLY A 31 0.34 3.75 6.00
C GLY A 31 0.05 3.53 7.48
N GLU A 32 0.66 4.31 8.37
CA GLU A 32 0.44 4.24 9.83
C GLU A 32 -1.03 4.38 10.21
N MET A 33 -1.73 5.37 9.63
CA MET A 33 -3.17 5.57 9.86
C MET A 33 -4.02 4.37 9.41
N SER A 34 -3.57 3.65 8.38
CA SER A 34 -4.28 2.51 7.82
C SER A 34 -4.12 1.25 8.67
N LEU A 35 -2.99 1.09 9.37
CA LEU A 35 -2.70 -0.09 10.19
C LEU A 35 -3.82 -0.36 11.21
N SER A 36 -4.27 0.66 11.94
CA SER A 36 -5.32 0.49 12.96
C SER A 36 -6.70 0.12 12.39
N VAL A 37 -6.91 0.32 11.10
CA VAL A 37 -8.18 0.01 10.42
C VAL A 37 -8.15 -1.41 9.85
N TYR A 38 -7.02 -1.81 9.28
CA TYR A 38 -6.87 -3.04 8.52
C TYR A 38 -6.10 -4.14 9.24
N LEU A 39 -5.54 -3.91 10.42
CA LEU A 39 -4.82 -4.91 11.20
C LEU A 39 -5.44 -5.06 12.60
N ASP A 40 -5.64 -6.32 12.99
CA ASP A 40 -5.83 -6.69 14.39
C ASP A 40 -4.48 -7.26 14.89
N LYS A 41 -3.71 -6.44 15.61
CA LYS A 41 -2.29 -6.70 15.94
C LYS A 41 -1.44 -6.78 14.66
N ASP A 42 -0.69 -7.87 14.45
CA ASP A 42 0.14 -8.09 13.27
C ASP A 42 -0.61 -8.83 12.15
N LEU A 43 -1.89 -9.15 12.36
CA LEU A 43 -2.68 -9.93 11.41
C LEU A 43 -3.62 -9.00 10.62
N PRO A 44 -3.63 -9.10 9.27
CA PRO A 44 -4.62 -8.45 8.43
C PRO A 44 -6.00 -8.84 8.91
N ARG A 45 -6.81 -7.83 9.23
CA ARG A 45 -8.24 -8.01 9.37
C ARG A 45 -8.74 -8.43 8.00
N GLY A 46 -9.08 -9.71 7.87
CA GLY A 46 -9.79 -10.20 6.70
C GLY A 46 -11.02 -9.33 6.49
N ALA A 47 -11.33 -9.00 5.24
CA ALA A 47 -12.39 -8.05 4.95
C ALA A 47 -13.76 -8.66 5.29
N SER A 48 -14.12 -8.62 6.56
CA SER A 48 -15.42 -9.04 7.06
C SER A 48 -16.44 -7.95 6.71
N ASN A 49 -17.56 -8.35 6.13
CA ASN A 49 -18.68 -7.50 5.69
C ASN A 49 -18.54 -6.82 4.31
N ILE A 50 -17.66 -7.29 3.43
CA ILE A 50 -17.68 -6.93 2.00
C ILE A 50 -17.82 -8.18 1.13
N ASP A 51 -18.19 -7.99 -0.13
CA ASP A 51 -18.35 -9.10 -1.07
C ASP A 51 -17.03 -9.90 -1.22
N TRP A 52 -17.14 -11.21 -1.42
CA TRP A 52 -16.00 -12.12 -1.57
C TRP A 52 -14.96 -11.61 -2.58
N TYR A 53 -15.38 -11.00 -3.67
CA TYR A 53 -14.45 -10.50 -4.68
C TYR A 53 -13.68 -9.25 -4.21
N GLU A 54 -14.38 -8.30 -3.58
CA GLU A 54 -13.77 -7.10 -3.00
C GLU A 54 -12.84 -7.46 -1.83
N SER A 55 -13.18 -8.52 -1.09
CA SER A 55 -12.38 -9.04 0.02
C SER A 55 -11.01 -9.57 -0.38
N GLN A 56 -10.84 -9.96 -1.65
CA GLN A 56 -9.57 -10.47 -2.17
C GLN A 56 -8.64 -9.37 -2.67
N MET A 57 -9.18 -8.25 -3.14
CA MET A 57 -8.38 -7.17 -3.74
C MET A 57 -7.80 -6.20 -2.70
N LEU A 58 -8.55 -5.93 -1.64
CA LEU A 58 -8.21 -4.92 -0.63
C LEU A 58 -6.99 -5.31 0.24
N PRO A 59 -6.90 -6.51 0.84
CA PRO A 59 -5.81 -6.85 1.74
C PRO A 59 -4.47 -7.05 1.01
N GLY A 60 -4.50 -7.65 -0.19
CA GLY A 60 -3.29 -7.91 -0.98
C GLY A 60 -2.62 -6.61 -1.43
N THR A 61 -3.39 -5.69 -1.99
CA THR A 61 -2.90 -4.39 -2.46
C THR A 61 -2.35 -3.55 -1.30
N LEU A 62 -3.04 -3.55 -0.16
CA LEU A 62 -2.57 -2.84 1.03
C LEU A 62 -1.25 -3.40 1.55
N LEU A 63 -1.14 -4.72 1.72
CA LEU A 63 0.08 -5.36 2.22
C LEU A 63 1.27 -5.15 1.30
N TYR A 64 1.06 -5.26 -0.01
CA TYR A 64 2.07 -4.96 -1.00
C TYR A 64 2.55 -3.51 -0.90
N SER A 65 1.63 -2.54 -0.88
CA SER A 65 1.98 -1.12 -0.80
C SER A 65 2.70 -0.76 0.50
N LEU A 66 2.29 -1.34 1.64
CA LEU A 66 2.97 -1.16 2.92
C LEU A 66 4.39 -1.75 2.91
N ALA A 67 4.56 -2.96 2.37
CA ALA A 67 5.86 -3.61 2.28
C ALA A 67 6.83 -2.84 1.38
N ARG A 68 6.36 -2.39 0.20
CA ARG A 68 7.17 -1.58 -0.72
C ARG A 68 7.61 -0.27 -0.08
N LEU A 69 6.70 0.42 0.60
CA LEU A 69 6.99 1.67 1.27
C LEU A 69 8.05 1.49 2.38
N ALA A 70 7.96 0.43 3.18
CA ALA A 70 8.94 0.13 4.21
C ALA A 70 10.33 -0.19 3.62
N LEU A 71 10.38 -0.89 2.48
CA LEU A 71 11.65 -1.19 1.79
C LEU A 71 12.30 0.07 1.21
N LEU A 72 11.49 0.97 0.65
CA LEU A 72 11.94 2.28 0.18
C LEU A 72 12.51 3.12 1.33
N ASP A 73 11.81 3.21 2.45
CA ASP A 73 12.21 4.03 3.60
C ASP A 73 13.48 3.49 4.29
N ILE A 74 13.50 2.20 4.63
CA ILE A 74 14.56 1.62 5.46
C ILE A 74 15.83 1.35 4.65
N TYR A 75 15.67 0.89 3.40
CA TYR A 75 16.78 0.36 2.60
C TYR A 75 17.01 1.13 1.29
N GLY A 76 16.16 2.10 0.94
CA GLY A 76 16.23 2.77 -0.36
C GLY A 76 15.94 1.84 -1.54
N ILE A 77 15.26 0.72 -1.31
CA ILE A 77 14.97 -0.30 -2.33
C ILE A 77 13.55 -0.11 -2.84
N ASP A 78 13.41 0.21 -4.13
CA ASP A 78 12.11 0.15 -4.80
C ASP A 78 11.85 -1.26 -5.33
N CYS A 79 10.86 -1.94 -4.77
CA CYS A 79 10.39 -3.25 -5.24
C CYS A 79 9.08 -3.14 -6.05
N GLY A 80 8.81 -1.98 -6.65
CA GLY A 80 7.68 -1.77 -7.54
C GLY A 80 7.63 -2.84 -8.64
N MET A 81 6.55 -3.60 -8.70
CA MET A 81 6.20 -4.40 -9.88
C MET A 81 5.65 -3.46 -10.94
N ASP A 82 6.08 -3.64 -12.19
CA ASP A 82 5.46 -2.98 -13.32
C ASP A 82 3.95 -3.26 -13.32
N ALA A 83 3.16 -2.24 -13.64
CA ALA A 83 1.71 -2.36 -13.65
C ALA A 83 1.28 -3.38 -14.73
N ASP A 84 1.00 -4.61 -14.31
CA ASP A 84 0.42 -5.63 -15.17
C ASP A 84 -1.11 -5.54 -15.13
N TYR A 85 -1.66 -4.72 -16.04
CA TYR A 85 -3.11 -4.57 -16.22
C TYR A 85 -3.76 -5.80 -16.88
N THR A 86 -3.00 -6.84 -17.22
CA THR A 86 -3.52 -8.00 -17.94
C THR A 86 -4.02 -9.12 -17.04
N TYR A 87 -3.76 -9.07 -15.73
CA TYR A 87 -4.13 -10.11 -14.75
C TYR A 87 -3.82 -11.54 -15.26
N ARG A 88 -2.70 -11.72 -15.96
CA ARG A 88 -2.28 -13.02 -16.52
C ARG A 88 -1.47 -13.87 -15.56
#